data_AF-A0A9D3XQ76-F1
#
_entry.id   AF-A0A9D3XQ76-F1
#
_cell.length_a   1.000
_cell.length_b   1.000
_cell.length_c   1.000
_cell.angle_alpha   90.00
_cell.angle_beta   90.00
_cell.angle_gamma   90.00
#
_symmetry.space_group_name_H-M   'P 1'
#
loop_
_entity.id
_entity.type
_entity.pdbx_description
1 polymer ?
#
loop_
_entity_poly.entity_id
_entity_poly.type
_entity_poly.pdbx_seq_one_letter_code
_entity_poly.pdbx_strand_id
1 'polypeptide(L)'
;MLEKTLKDAICCQYVENQKQKPEQGKAFEVKCKWNTSNHFLPGGSFTQFADWRFIDRAWFNCVLLNGAVRHGNWDKRCSKCDYAKETLPHVLCSCKPHS
;
A
#
# COMPACT_ATOMS: atom_id res chain seq x y z
N MET A 1 -36.07 -7.59 -2.14
CA MET A 1 -35.12 -8.65 -1.71
C MET A 1 -34.09 -9.01 -2.80
N LEU A 2 -34.32 -8.70 -4.08
CA LEU A 2 -33.43 -9.04 -5.21
C LEU A 2 -32.19 -8.12 -5.39
N GLU A 3 -32.21 -6.90 -4.84
CA GLU A 3 -31.10 -5.94 -5.01
C GLU A 3 -29.88 -6.23 -4.11
N LYS A 4 -30.07 -6.95 -3.00
CA LYS A 4 -28.97 -7.38 -2.13
C LYS A 4 -28.07 -8.38 -2.88
N THR A 5 -28.68 -9.32 -3.61
CA THR A 5 -27.99 -10.37 -4.38
C THR A 5 -27.09 -9.86 -5.51
N LEU A 6 -27.46 -8.79 -6.23
CA LEU A 6 -26.62 -8.27 -7.32
C LEU A 6 -25.40 -7.49 -6.78
N LYS A 7 -25.62 -6.68 -5.74
CA LYS A 7 -24.53 -5.94 -5.08
C LYS A 7 -23.52 -6.90 -4.47
N ASP A 8 -23.99 -7.96 -3.83
CA ASP A 8 -23.13 -8.99 -3.24
C ASP A 8 -22.34 -9.73 -4.33
N ALA A 9 -22.96 -10.09 -5.45
CA ALA A 9 -22.29 -10.71 -6.59
C ALA A 9 -21.19 -9.81 -7.19
N ILE A 10 -21.48 -8.52 -7.39
CA ILE A 10 -20.51 -7.53 -7.87
C ILE A 10 -19.33 -7.40 -6.88
N CYS A 11 -19.63 -7.38 -5.57
CA CYS A 11 -18.61 -7.27 -4.53
C CYS A 11 -17.69 -8.50 -4.52
N CYS A 12 -18.26 -9.71 -4.60
CA CYS A 12 -17.51 -10.96 -4.73
C CYS A 12 -16.62 -10.97 -5.98
N GLN A 13 -17.15 -10.53 -7.12
CA GLN A 13 -16.37 -10.47 -8.37
C GLN A 13 -15.22 -9.46 -8.27
N TYR A 14 -15.46 -8.30 -7.67
CA TYR A 14 -14.42 -7.30 -7.41
C TYR A 14 -13.30 -7.84 -6.50
N VAL A 15 -13.67 -8.55 -5.44
CA VAL A 15 -12.74 -9.20 -4.50
C VAL A 15 -11.86 -10.22 -5.22
N GLU A 16 -12.45 -11.09 -6.05
CA GLU A 16 -11.69 -12.11 -6.79
C GLU A 16 -10.74 -11.48 -7.81
N ASN A 17 -11.19 -10.44 -8.52
CA ASN A 17 -10.34 -9.71 -9.46
C ASN A 17 -9.15 -9.01 -8.77
N GLN A 18 -9.34 -8.48 -7.55
CA GLN A 18 -8.26 -7.89 -6.75
C GLN A 18 -7.24 -8.96 -6.34
N LYS A 19 -7.69 -10.13 -5.85
CA LYS A 19 -6.81 -11.24 -5.41
C LYS A 19 -5.89 -11.75 -6.52
N GLN A 20 -6.35 -11.76 -7.77
CA GLN A 20 -5.57 -12.22 -8.92
C GLN A 20 -4.38 -11.30 -9.26
N LYS A 21 -4.32 -10.09 -8.68
CA LYS A 21 -3.23 -9.16 -8.95
C LYS A 21 -2.01 -9.51 -8.10
N PRO A 22 -0.81 -9.64 -8.69
CA PRO A 22 0.35 -10.20 -8.00
C PRO A 22 0.81 -9.41 -6.78
N GLU A 23 0.82 -8.07 -6.86
CA GLU A 23 1.17 -7.19 -5.72
C GLU A 23 -0.08 -6.67 -5.00
N GLN A 24 -1.14 -6.33 -5.75
CA GLN A 24 -2.35 -5.72 -5.19
C GLN A 24 -3.26 -6.72 -4.45
N GLY A 25 -3.27 -7.98 -4.87
CA GLY A 25 -4.07 -9.05 -4.24
C GLY A 25 -3.60 -9.40 -2.84
N LYS A 26 -2.28 -9.40 -2.61
CA LYS A 26 -1.69 -9.63 -1.27
C LYS A 26 -2.05 -8.52 -0.29
N ALA A 27 -1.95 -7.27 -0.73
CA ALA A 27 -2.36 -6.11 0.06
C ALA A 27 -3.87 -6.15 0.36
N PHE A 28 -4.69 -6.50 -0.63
CA PHE A 28 -6.13 -6.62 -0.48
C PHE A 28 -6.52 -7.71 0.53
N GLU A 29 -5.88 -8.88 0.47
CA GLU A 29 -6.13 -9.98 1.41
C GLU A 29 -5.89 -9.57 2.88
N VAL A 30 -4.82 -8.81 3.14
CA VAL A 30 -4.50 -8.33 4.49
C VAL A 30 -5.50 -7.26 4.95
N LYS A 31 -5.87 -6.31 4.08
CA LYS A 31 -6.87 -5.27 4.38
C LYS A 31 -8.25 -5.87 4.66
N CYS A 32 -8.67 -6.87 3.90
CA CYS A 32 -10.00 -7.47 4.07
C CYS A 32 -10.16 -8.29 5.35
N LYS A 33 -9.07 -8.69 6.03
CA LYS A 33 -9.14 -9.47 7.29
C LYS A 33 -9.71 -8.67 8.45
N TRP A 34 -9.55 -7.35 8.47
CA TRP A 34 -9.98 -6.51 9.58
C TRP A 34 -10.72 -5.27 9.08
N ASN A 35 -11.95 -5.10 9.55
CA ASN A 35 -12.80 -3.96 9.15
C ASN A 35 -12.13 -2.61 9.51
N THR A 36 -11.41 -2.57 10.63
CA THR A 36 -10.69 -1.39 11.12
C THR A 36 -9.48 -0.97 10.26
N SER A 37 -9.01 -1.82 9.34
CA SER A 37 -7.83 -1.53 8.53
C SER A 37 -8.05 -0.42 7.48
N ASN A 38 -9.30 -0.09 7.15
CA ASN A 38 -9.66 0.92 6.14
C ASN A 38 -10.46 2.10 6.70
N HIS A 39 -10.76 2.12 8.00
CA HIS A 39 -11.55 3.19 8.59
C HIS A 39 -10.66 4.37 9.00
N PHE A 40 -10.75 5.45 8.22
CA PHE A 40 -10.40 6.78 8.71
C PHE A 40 -11.43 7.17 9.76
N LEU A 41 -11.15 6.91 11.04
CA LEU A 41 -12.01 7.39 12.09
C LEU A 41 -11.70 8.87 12.35
N PRO A 42 -12.69 9.78 12.30
CA PRO A 42 -12.50 11.23 12.49
C PRO A 42 -11.84 11.64 13.81
N GLY A 43 -11.74 10.71 14.77
CA GLY A 43 -11.24 10.97 16.13
C GLY A 43 -9.72 10.91 16.30
N GLY A 44 -8.93 10.70 15.24
CA GLY A 44 -7.46 10.67 15.33
C GLY A 44 -6.88 9.49 16.13
N SER A 45 -7.73 8.56 16.59
CA SER A 45 -7.36 7.33 17.28
C SER A 45 -6.77 6.25 16.34
N PHE A 46 -6.81 6.49 15.03
CA PHE A 46 -6.22 5.65 13.98
C PHE A 46 -5.58 6.53 12.89
N THR A 47 -4.86 5.90 11.97
CA THR A 47 -3.97 6.50 10.96
C THR A 47 -4.52 7.78 10.34
N GLN A 48 -3.78 8.89 10.43
CA GLN A 48 -4.21 10.17 9.86
C GLN A 48 -4.38 10.05 8.34
N PHE A 49 -5.20 10.90 7.73
CA PHE A 49 -5.43 10.87 6.28
C PHE A 49 -4.13 11.05 5.47
N ALA A 50 -3.20 11.87 5.96
CA ALA A 50 -1.89 12.06 5.35
C ALA A 50 -1.04 10.77 5.38
N ASP A 51 -1.01 10.09 6.53
CA ASP A 51 -0.29 8.83 6.71
C ASP A 51 -0.91 7.71 5.85
N TRP A 52 -2.23 7.67 5.75
CA TRP A 52 -2.92 6.72 4.90
C TRP A 52 -2.56 6.87 3.43
N ARG A 53 -2.45 8.11 2.91
CA ARG A 53 -2.04 8.35 1.52
C ARG A 53 -0.67 7.73 1.21
N PHE A 54 0.22 7.70 2.20
CA PHE A 54 1.49 7.00 2.09
C PHE A 54 1.32 5.49 2.21
N ILE A 55 0.60 5.01 3.23
CA ILE A 55 0.41 3.58 3.54
C ILE A 55 -0.31 2.85 2.40
N ASP A 56 -1.34 3.45 1.82
CA ASP A 56 -2.09 2.84 0.72
C ASP A 56 -1.18 2.62 -0.49
N ARG A 57 -0.36 3.62 -0.84
CA ARG A 57 0.65 3.50 -1.89
C ARG A 57 1.73 2.48 -1.53
N ALA A 58 2.15 2.44 -0.26
CA ALA A 58 3.17 1.52 0.24
C ALA A 58 2.74 0.07 0.09
N TRP A 59 1.49 -0.24 0.43
CA TRP A 59 0.91 -1.56 0.26
C TRP A 59 0.85 -2.02 -1.19
N PHE A 60 0.55 -1.10 -2.11
CA PHE A 60 0.53 -1.39 -3.53
C PHE A 60 1.88 -1.25 -4.23
N ASN A 61 2.96 -1.00 -3.47
CA ASN A 61 4.30 -0.72 -4.00
C ASN A 61 4.29 0.40 -5.06
N CYS A 62 3.34 1.33 -4.93
CA CYS A 62 3.16 2.51 -5.77
C CYS A 62 3.83 3.75 -5.18
N VAL A 63 4.63 3.59 -4.11
CA VAL A 63 5.46 4.68 -3.59
C VAL A 63 6.58 4.91 -4.59
N LEU A 64 6.77 6.17 -4.97
CA LEU A 64 7.89 6.59 -5.81
C LEU A 64 9.19 6.46 -5.00
N LEU A 65 9.75 5.26 -5.00
CA LEU A 65 11.04 4.94 -4.40
C LEU A 65 12.04 4.68 -5.52
N ASN A 66 13.27 5.17 -5.37
CA ASN A 66 14.32 5.01 -6.39
C ASN A 66 14.57 3.53 -6.72
N GLY A 67 14.51 2.65 -5.73
CA GLY A 67 14.68 1.20 -5.92
C GLY A 67 13.47 0.50 -6.55
N ALA A 68 12.31 1.16 -6.64
CA ALA A 68 11.09 0.64 -7.28
C ALA A 68 10.96 1.04 -8.77
N VAL A 69 11.79 1.99 -9.24
CA VAL A 69 11.83 2.38 -10.66
C VAL A 69 12.34 1.20 -11.50
N ARG A 70 11.45 0.68 -12.37
CA ARG A 70 11.74 -0.49 -13.22
C ARG A 70 12.44 -0.12 -14.53
N HIS A 71 12.25 1.10 -15.02
CA HIS A 71 12.69 1.53 -16.34
C HIS A 71 13.77 2.61 -16.22
N GLY A 72 14.81 2.50 -17.05
CA GLY A 72 15.92 3.44 -17.08
C GLY A 72 17.08 3.05 -16.14
N ASN A 73 18.28 3.54 -16.47
CA ASN A 73 19.48 3.42 -15.65
C ASN A 73 19.53 4.56 -14.62
N TRP A 74 18.48 4.66 -13.81
CA TRP A 74 18.39 5.64 -12.74
C TRP A 74 19.11 5.16 -11.49
N ASP A 75 19.64 6.12 -10.71
CA ASP A 75 20.24 5.80 -9.42
C ASP A 75 19.18 5.20 -8.50
N LYS A 76 19.47 4.02 -7.96
CA LYS A 76 18.56 3.28 -7.06
C LYS A 76 18.85 3.58 -5.61
N ARG A 77 19.89 4.36 -5.31
CA ARG A 77 20.28 4.71 -3.94
C ARG A 77 19.22 5.53 -3.24
N CYS A 78 19.19 5.43 -1.92
CA CYS A 78 18.31 6.23 -1.09
C CYS A 78 18.69 7.70 -1.17
N SER A 79 17.70 8.54 -1.47
CA SER A 79 17.87 10.00 -1.56
C SER A 79 18.28 10.67 -0.24
N LYS A 80 18.09 10.00 0.90
CA LYS A 80 18.35 10.55 2.24
C LYS A 80 19.62 10.04 2.91
N CYS A 81 20.01 8.79 2.70
CA CYS A 81 21.12 8.17 3.42
C CYS A 81 22.07 7.36 2.52
N ASP A 82 21.97 7.52 1.19
CA ASP A 82 22.82 6.88 0.18
C ASP A 82 22.86 5.34 0.20
N TYR A 83 21.95 4.69 0.95
CA TYR A 83 21.85 3.24 0.97
C TYR A 83 21.66 2.67 -0.43
N ALA A 84 22.32 1.55 -0.74
CA ALA A 84 22.47 1.00 -2.10
C ALA A 84 21.15 0.83 -2.88
N LYS A 85 20.04 0.54 -2.20
CA LYS A 85 18.73 0.40 -2.83
C LYS A 85 17.60 0.95 -1.97
N GLU A 86 16.97 2.03 -2.42
CA GLU A 86 15.81 2.64 -1.77
C GLU A 86 14.57 1.76 -1.95
N THR A 87 14.33 0.89 -0.97
CA THR A 87 13.16 0.02 -0.91
C THR A 87 12.21 0.47 0.18
N LEU A 88 10.96 -0.01 0.16
CA LEU A 88 9.98 0.35 1.18
C LEU A 88 10.43 -0.07 2.60
N PRO A 89 10.97 -1.28 2.84
CA PRO A 89 11.51 -1.65 4.15
C PRO A 89 12.66 -0.74 4.58
N HIS A 90 13.50 -0.33 3.63
CA HIS A 90 14.58 0.60 3.91
C HIS A 90 14.02 1.94 4.41
N VAL A 91 13.13 2.59 3.66
CA VAL A 91 12.57 3.90 4.03
C VAL A 91 11.80 3.86 5.35
N LEU A 92 11.08 2.77 5.63
CA LEU A 92 10.26 2.64 6.83
C LEU A 92 11.05 2.27 8.09
N CYS A 93 12.01 1.35 7.99
CA CYS A 93 12.60 0.70 9.16
C CYS A 93 14.09 0.99 9.35
N SER A 94 14.80 1.40 8.29
CA SER A 94 16.27 1.39 8.29
C SER A 94 16.91 2.65 7.74
N CYS A 95 16.13 3.57 7.16
CA CYS A 95 16.61 4.85 6.69
C CYS A 95 16.92 5.71 7.91
N LYS A 96 18.19 5.98 8.15
CA LYS A 96 18.66 6.91 9.18
C LYS A 96 18.90 8.27 8.51
N PRO A 97 17.91 9.18 8.49
CA PRO A 97 18.07 10.49 7.85
C PRO A 97 19.08 11.39 8.60
N HIS A 98 19.39 11.07 9.85
CA HIS A 98 20.35 11.79 10.68
C HIS A 98 21.10 10.76 11.53
N SER A 99 22.39 10.55 11.25
CA SER A 99 23.32 10.00 12.23
C SER A 99 24.40 11.03 12.49
#